data_AF-A0A1I7F4I9-F1
#
_entry.id   AF-A0A1I7F4I9-F1
#
_cell.length_a   1.000
_cell.length_b   1.000
_cell.length_c   1.000
_cell.angle_alpha   90.00
_cell.angle_beta   90.00
_cell.angle_gamma   90.00
#
_symmetry.space_group_name_H-M   'P 1'
#
loop_
_entity.id
_entity.type
_entity.pdbx_description
1 polymer ?
#
loop_
_entity_poly.entity_id
_entity_poly.type
_entity_poly.pdbx_seq_one_letter_code
_entity_poly.pdbx_strand_id
1 'polypeptide(L)' 'MSNVIQLPVNRVMAEADYRRPPLAWITRRARRLERAFNVSRRVAVAEAIENYFMFTRMHRERVLTLIQGGQFHV' A
#
# COMPACT_ATOMS: atom_id res chain seq x y z
N MET A 1 0.20 -9.71 40.66
CA MET A 1 -0.86 -9.12 39.82
C MET A 1 -0.21 -8.68 38.53
N SER A 2 -0.32 -9.48 37.48
CA SER A 2 0.43 -9.31 36.23
C SER A 2 -0.28 -8.27 35.36
N ASN A 3 0.38 -7.13 35.14
CA ASN A 3 -0.15 -6.03 34.33
C ASN A 3 0.02 -6.39 32.84
N VAL A 4 -1.00 -7.03 32.26
CA VAL A 4 -1.03 -7.36 30.83
C VAL A 4 -1.22 -6.06 30.07
N ILE A 5 -0.16 -5.58 29.43
CA ILE A 5 -0.24 -4.48 28.46
C ILE A 5 -1.06 -4.99 27.28
N GLN A 6 -2.37 -4.74 27.30
CA GLN A 6 -3.23 -4.90 26.13
C GLN A 6 -2.79 -3.88 25.09
N LEU A 7 -1.92 -4.31 24.18
CA LEU A 7 -1.76 -3.63 22.89
C LEU A 7 -3.14 -3.56 22.23
N PRO A 8 -3.64 -2.39 21.80
CA PRO A 8 -4.92 -2.30 21.13
C PRO A 8 -4.82 -2.98 19.75
N VAL A 9 -5.09 -4.28 19.70
CA VAL A 9 -5.02 -5.12 18.49
C VAL A 9 -6.11 -4.79 17.47
N ASN A 10 -7.11 -3.96 17.82
CA ASN A 10 -8.24 -3.68 16.94
C ASN A 10 -8.57 -2.20 16.83
N ARG A 11 -7.56 -1.36 16.53
CA ARG A 11 -7.89 -0.20 15.69
C ARG A 11 -8.00 -0.75 14.26
N VAL A 12 -9.22 -1.17 13.88
CA VAL A 12 -9.62 -1.14 12.48
C VAL A 12 -9.16 0.23 12.01
N MET A 13 -8.11 0.28 11.19
CA MET A 13 -7.59 1.54 10.70
C MET A 13 -8.73 2.15 9.90
N ALA A 14 -9.52 3.02 10.54
CA ALA A 14 -10.53 3.82 9.90
C ALA A 14 -9.84 4.44 8.70
N GLU A 15 -10.29 4.05 7.50
CA GLU A 15 -9.81 4.42 6.16
C GLU A 15 -8.83 5.59 6.22
N ALA A 16 -7.58 5.31 6.60
CA ALA A 16 -6.74 6.34 7.20
C ALA A 16 -6.48 7.43 6.16
N ASP A 17 -6.64 8.68 6.58
CA ASP A 17 -6.37 9.98 5.94
C ASP A 17 -4.96 10.13 5.31
N TYR A 18 -4.46 9.09 4.64
CA TYR A 18 -3.11 8.98 4.14
C TYR A 18 -3.04 9.61 2.75
N ARG A 19 -2.73 10.91 2.69
CA ARG A 19 -2.81 11.75 1.48
C ARG A 19 -1.59 11.72 0.52
N ARG A 20 -0.73 10.70 0.48
CA ARG A 20 0.36 10.61 -0.54
C ARG A 20 1.08 9.26 -0.59
N PRO A 21 1.71 8.84 -1.72
CA PRO A 21 1.45 9.09 -3.14
C PRO A 21 1.26 7.79 -3.97
N PRO A 22 0.21 7.70 -4.81
CA PRO A 22 -0.07 6.51 -5.62
C PRO A 22 1.03 6.15 -6.64
N LEU A 23 1.77 7.10 -7.21
CA LEU A 23 2.84 6.78 -8.18
C LEU A 23 4.25 6.80 -7.58
N ALA A 24 4.57 7.82 -6.78
CA ALA A 24 5.93 8.00 -6.30
C ALA A 24 6.33 6.95 -5.23
N TRP A 25 5.40 6.48 -4.40
CA TRP A 25 5.70 5.42 -3.44
C TRP A 25 5.82 4.07 -4.13
N ILE A 26 4.93 3.75 -5.06
CA ILE A 26 4.99 2.49 -5.84
C ILE A 26 6.31 2.42 -6.58
N THR A 27 6.72 3.51 -7.23
CA THR A 27 8.01 3.59 -7.92
C THR A 27 9.20 3.37 -6.97
N ARG A 28 9.20 3.99 -5.78
CA ARG A 28 10.27 3.81 -4.78
C ARG A 28 10.27 2.40 -4.19
N ARG A 29 9.10 1.80 -3.95
CA ARG A 29 8.97 0.45 -3.41
C ARG A 29 9.41 -0.59 -4.45
N ALA A 30 8.97 -0.45 -5.70
CA ALA A 30 9.39 -1.30 -6.80
C ALA A 30 10.92 -1.29 -6.97
N ARG A 31 11.57 -0.11 -6.96
CA ARG A 31 13.05 -0.03 -7.02
C ARG A 31 13.74 -0.77 -5.87
N ARG A 32 13.15 -0.76 -4.67
CA ARG A 32 13.69 -1.51 -3.52
C ARG A 32 13.52 -3.02 -3.69
N LEU A 33 12.37 -3.46 -4.20
CA LEU A 33 12.09 -4.87 -4.47
C LEU A 33 12.97 -5.43 -5.58
N GLU A 34 13.13 -4.67 -6.67
CA GLU A 34 14.03 -4.99 -7.78
C GLU A 34 15.46 -5.24 -7.28
N ARG A 35 15.99 -4.37 -6.41
CA ARG A 35 17.34 -4.53 -5.83
C ARG A 35 17.45 -5.66 -4.82
N ALA A 36 16.43 -5.84 -3.96
CA ALA A 36 16.48 -6.82 -2.88
C ALA A 36 16.31 -8.26 -3.38
N PHE A 37 15.49 -8.45 -4.41
CA PHE A 37 15.10 -9.78 -4.90
C PHE A 37 15.60 -10.08 -6.32
N ASN A 38 16.32 -9.14 -6.94
CA ASN A 38 16.80 -9.24 -8.32
C ASN A 38 15.71 -9.65 -9.33
N VAL A 39 14.49 -9.14 -9.13
CA VAL A 39 13.34 -9.41 -9.98
C VAL A 39 13.20 -8.34 -11.06
N SER A 40 12.52 -8.67 -12.16
CA SER A 40 12.24 -7.68 -13.20
C SER A 40 11.43 -6.49 -12.65
N ARG A 41 11.65 -5.31 -13.24
CA ARG A 41 10.89 -4.10 -12.93
C ARG A 41 9.37 -4.32 -12.95
N ARG A 42 8.87 -5.10 -13.91
CA ARG A 42 7.44 -5.41 -14.05
C ARG A 42 6.90 -6.15 -12.83
N VAL A 43 7.61 -7.18 -12.36
CA VAL A 43 7.26 -7.94 -11.16
C VAL A 43 7.33 -7.05 -9.92
N ALA A 44 8.40 -6.25 -9.79
CA ALA A 44 8.57 -5.34 -8.66
C ALA A 44 7.45 -4.28 -8.55
N VAL A 45 6.93 -3.79 -9.67
CA VAL A 45 5.81 -2.86 -9.70
C VAL A 45 4.50 -3.55 -9.30
N ALA A 46 4.24 -4.75 -9.81
CA ALA A 46 3.06 -5.53 -9.42
C ALA A 46 3.03 -5.80 -7.91
N GLU A 47 4.15 -6.26 -7.36
CA GLU A 47 4.32 -6.47 -5.91
C GLU A 47 4.14 -5.19 -5.10
N ALA A 48 4.70 -4.06 -5.57
CA ALA A 48 4.51 -2.78 -4.90
C ALA A 48 3.03 -2.37 -4.86
N ILE A 49 2.26 -2.60 -5.92
CA ILE A 49 0.81 -2.32 -5.94
C ILE A 49 0.07 -3.19 -4.91
N GLU A 50 0.35 -4.49 -4.86
CA GLU A 50 -0.28 -5.40 -3.89
C GLU A 50 0.11 -5.07 -2.45
N ASN A 51 1.37 -4.69 -2.21
CA ASN A 51 1.81 -4.19 -0.89
C ASN A 51 1.02 -2.93 -0.47
N TYR A 52 0.73 -2.02 -1.41
CA TYR A 52 -0.04 -0.81 -1.14
C TYR A 52 -1.51 -1.14 -0.82
N PHE A 53 -2.13 -2.03 -1.60
CA PHE A 53 -3.46 -2.58 -1.34
C PHE A 53 -3.56 -3.13 0.09
N MET A 54 -2.64 -4.04 0.46
CA MET A 54 -2.63 -4.66 1.79
C MET A 54 -2.41 -3.65 2.92
N PHE A 55 -1.51 -2.69 2.73
CA PHE A 55 -1.19 -1.69 3.75
C PHE A 55 -2.34 -0.71 3.99
N THR A 56 -2.98 -0.24 2.91
CA THR A 56 -4.03 0.78 3.00
C THR A 56 -5.43 0.19 3.20
N ARG A 57 -5.59 -1.12 2.98
CA ARG A 57 -6.89 -1.81 2.92
C ARG A 57 -7.85 -1.19 1.90
N MET A 58 -7.37 -0.37 0.97
CA MET A 58 -8.18 0.17 -0.14
C MET A 58 -8.51 -0.94 -1.13
N HIS A 59 -9.68 -0.88 -1.77
CA HIS A 59 -10.00 -1.81 -2.87
C HIS A 59 -8.98 -1.66 -4.01
N ARG A 60 -8.57 -2.79 -4.59
CA ARG A 60 -7.54 -2.83 -5.65
C ARG A 60 -7.91 -1.94 -6.83
N GLU A 61 -9.18 -1.91 -7.20
CA GLU A 61 -9.71 -1.05 -8.26
C GLU A 61 -9.47 0.42 -7.96
N ARG A 62 -9.72 0.87 -6.72
CA ARG A 62 -9.49 2.25 -6.29
C ARG A 62 -8.03 2.66 -6.38
N VAL A 63 -7.12 1.76 -6.00
CA VAL A 63 -5.68 1.96 -6.14
C VAL A 63 -5.28 2.06 -7.61
N LEU A 64 -5.80 1.19 -8.47
CA LEU A 64 -5.52 1.23 -9.90
C LEU A 64 -6.03 2.53 -10.54
N THR A 65 -7.23 2.98 -10.19
CA THR A 65 -7.78 4.27 -10.67
C THR A 65 -6.86 5.44 -10.29
N LEU A 66 -6.36 5.47 -9.04
CA LEU A 66 -5.43 6.50 -8.56
C LEU A 66 -4.06 6.44 -9.28
N ILE A 67 -3.60 5.25 -9.68
CA ILE A 67 -2.34 5.07 -10.43
C ILE A 67 -2.51 5.47 -11.89
N GLN A 68 -3.64 5.11 -12.49
CA GLN A 68 -3.94 5.36 -13.91
C GLN A 68 -4.41 6.79 -14.18
N GLY A 69 -4.63 7.59 -13.13
CA GLY A 69 -5.12 8.97 -13.25
C GLY A 69 -6.60 9.07 -13.60
N GLY A 70 -7.37 8.00 -13.38
CA GLY A 70 -8.80 7.99 -13.61
C GLY A 70 -9.54 8.86 -12.59
N GLN A 71 -10.53 9.63 -13.06
CA GLN A 71 -11.43 10.40 -12.20
C GLN A 71 -12.25 9.42 -11.34
N PHE A 72 -12.10 9.48 -10.02
CA PHE A 72 -13.04 8.83 -9.11
C PHE A 72 -14.31 9.69 -9.11
N HIS A 73 -15.33 9.27 -9.86
CA HIS A 73 -16.68 9.80 -9.63
C HIS A 73 -17.16 9.23 -8.31
N VAL A 74 -17.12 10.09 -7.27
CA VAL A 74 -17.77 9.87 -5.97
C VAL A 74 -19.25 10.14 -6.12
#